data_AF-A0A9E4U6C1-F1
#
_entry.id   AF-A0A9E4U6C1-F1
#
_cell.length_a   1.000
_cell.length_b   1.000
_cell.length_c   1.000
_cell.angle_alpha   90.00
_cell.angle_beta   90.00
_cell.angle_gamma   90.00
#
_symmetry.space_group_name_H-M   'P 1'
#
loop_
_entity.id
_entity.type
_entity.pdbx_description
1 polymer ?
#
loop_
_entity_poly.entity_id
_entity_poly.type
_entity_poly.pdbx_seq_one_letter_code
_entity_poly.pdbx_strand_id
1 'polypeptide(L)'
;MTQSEFPALSDWAPTRDTLSLYAAAVGVVPQALADPHPKWWHVSLKVQEEGAATIPIPHPGSSDTTFQLVMNLKTHTVDIATDDGEIHSLSMTEGLSSTEFGNRLLSTLRDLGITGEFERSKFENDEPRAYDPQA
;
A
#
# COMPACT_ATOMS: atom_id res chain seq x y z
N MET A 1 -28.81 26.74 -11.13
CA MET A 1 -27.62 26.52 -10.28
C MET A 1 -28.00 25.45 -9.26
N THR A 2 -27.47 24.25 -9.22
CA THR A 2 -26.47 23.55 -10.05
C THR A 2 -26.80 22.08 -9.80
N GLN A 3 -27.19 21.35 -10.84
CA GLN A 3 -27.52 19.93 -10.73
C GLN A 3 -26.18 19.20 -10.55
N SER A 4 -25.97 18.55 -9.40
CA SER A 4 -24.83 17.65 -9.23
C SER A 4 -25.15 16.39 -10.02
N GLU A 5 -24.57 16.25 -11.21
CA GLU A 5 -24.79 15.11 -12.12
C GLU A 5 -24.12 13.81 -11.62
N PHE A 6 -23.41 13.86 -10.49
CA PHE A 6 -22.75 12.71 -9.88
C PHE A 6 -23.35 12.35 -8.51
N PRO A 7 -23.45 11.05 -8.18
CA PRO A 7 -23.88 10.60 -6.86
C PRO A 7 -22.96 11.15 -5.76
N ALA A 8 -23.54 11.45 -4.61
CA ALA A 8 -22.78 11.86 -3.44
C ALA A 8 -21.89 10.70 -2.95
N LEU A 9 -20.59 10.94 -2.83
CA LEU A 9 -19.59 9.98 -2.36
C LEU A 9 -19.30 10.14 -0.86
N SER A 10 -20.22 10.71 -0.08
CA SER A 10 -19.98 11.09 1.32
C SER A 10 -19.83 9.89 2.25
N ASP A 11 -20.54 8.80 1.97
CA ASP A 11 -20.81 7.76 2.97
C ASP A 11 -19.60 6.85 3.23
N TRP A 12 -18.61 6.85 2.33
CA TRP A 12 -17.38 6.06 2.44
C TRP A 12 -16.12 6.90 2.72
N ALA A 13 -16.28 8.19 3.01
CA ALA A 13 -15.14 9.10 3.21
C ALA A 13 -14.13 8.62 4.27
N PRO A 14 -14.53 8.04 5.43
CA PRO A 14 -13.57 7.48 6.38
C PRO A 14 -12.74 6.33 5.79
N THR A 15 -13.37 5.38 5.10
CA THR A 15 -12.69 4.25 4.45
C THR A 15 -11.75 4.73 3.34
N ARG A 16 -12.19 5.69 2.52
CA ARG A 16 -11.35 6.34 1.50
C ARG A 16 -10.07 6.93 2.10
N ASP A 17 -10.23 7.68 3.18
CA ASP A 17 -9.12 8.40 3.80
C ASP A 17 -8.11 7.42 4.42
N THR A 18 -8.59 6.32 5.00
CA THR A 18 -7.74 5.22 5.47
C THR A 18 -7.01 4.54 4.31
N LEU A 19 -7.72 4.18 3.23
CA LEU A 19 -7.14 3.58 2.03
C LEU A 19 -6.07 4.47 1.40
N SER A 20 -6.31 5.78 1.34
CA SER A 20 -5.35 6.75 0.79
C SER A 20 -4.05 6.78 1.60
N LEU A 21 -4.15 6.75 2.93
CA LEU A 21 -2.97 6.72 3.80
C LEU A 21 -2.23 5.39 3.77
N TYR A 22 -2.96 4.26 3.73
CA TYR A 22 -2.33 2.94 3.55
C TYR A 22 -1.66 2.84 2.18
N ALA A 23 -2.26 3.39 1.13
CA ALA A 23 -1.63 3.50 -0.19
C ALA A 23 -0.37 4.38 -0.16
N ALA A 24 -0.34 5.46 0.63
CA ALA A 24 0.87 6.24 0.85
C ALA A 24 1.97 5.40 1.53
N ALA A 25 1.61 4.61 2.54
CA ALA A 25 2.54 3.68 3.20
C ALA A 25 3.07 2.60 2.26
N VAL A 26 2.24 2.06 1.36
CA VAL A 26 2.69 1.11 0.32
C VAL A 26 3.60 1.80 -0.69
N GLY A 27 3.28 3.03 -1.11
CA GLY A 27 3.99 3.78 -2.15
C GLY A 27 5.44 4.16 -1.80
N VAL A 28 5.79 4.29 -0.51
CA VAL A 28 7.19 4.58 -0.12
C VAL A 28 8.15 3.44 -0.46
N VAL A 29 7.64 2.21 -0.62
CA VAL A 29 8.46 1.02 -0.90
C VAL A 29 9.05 1.05 -2.30
N PRO A 30 8.25 1.12 -3.40
CA PRO A 30 8.82 1.29 -4.73
C PRO A 30 9.54 2.63 -4.90
N GLN A 31 9.15 3.69 -4.17
CA GLN A 31 9.91 4.94 -4.17
C GLN A 31 11.37 4.75 -3.73
N ALA A 32 11.61 3.89 -2.74
CA ALA A 32 12.95 3.64 -2.21
C ALA A 32 13.72 2.56 -2.99
N LEU A 33 13.03 1.54 -3.51
CA LEU A 33 13.66 0.30 -3.96
C LEU A 33 13.49 -0.02 -5.45
N ALA A 34 12.52 0.57 -6.14
CA ALA A 34 12.31 0.28 -7.55
C ALA A 34 13.23 1.11 -8.45
N ASP A 35 13.49 0.61 -9.66
CA ASP A 35 14.24 1.36 -10.66
C ASP A 35 13.54 2.69 -10.99
N PRO A 36 14.21 3.84 -10.82
CA PRO A 36 13.57 5.13 -10.95
C PRO A 36 13.22 5.42 -12.40
N HIS A 37 11.92 5.44 -12.68
CA HIS A 37 11.40 5.93 -13.96
C HIS A 37 11.42 7.48 -14.01
N PRO A 38 11.83 8.13 -15.13
CA PRO A 38 11.93 9.59 -15.23
C PRO A 38 10.64 10.36 -14.91
N LYS A 39 9.49 9.72 -15.15
CA LYS A 39 8.15 10.28 -14.85
C LYS A 39 7.59 9.84 -13.49
N TRP A 40 8.41 9.22 -12.63
CA TRP A 40 8.02 8.75 -11.31
C TRP A 40 6.90 7.70 -11.28
N TRP A 41 6.65 7.04 -12.41
CA TRP A 41 5.60 6.02 -12.57
C TRP A 41 5.85 4.72 -11.81
N HIS A 42 7.07 4.53 -11.30
CA HIS A 42 7.43 3.39 -10.47
C HIS A 42 6.76 3.45 -9.08
N VAL A 43 6.47 4.66 -8.57
CA VAL A 43 5.84 4.87 -7.26
C VAL A 43 4.33 4.63 -7.28
N SER A 44 3.67 4.88 -8.41
CA SER A 44 2.21 4.76 -8.51
C SER A 44 1.73 3.31 -8.43
N LEU A 45 0.65 3.08 -7.69
CA LEU A 45 -0.06 1.81 -7.68
C LEU A 45 -0.84 1.62 -8.99
N LYS A 46 -0.73 0.42 -9.57
CA LYS A 46 -1.43 -0.03 -10.78
C LYS A 46 -2.70 -0.75 -10.36
N VAL A 47 -3.82 -0.37 -10.94
CA VAL A 47 -5.09 -1.07 -10.73
C VAL A 47 -4.98 -2.47 -11.31
N GLN A 48 -5.38 -3.46 -10.52
CA GLN A 48 -5.45 -4.88 -10.87
C GLN A 48 -6.83 -5.43 -10.50
N GLU A 49 -7.10 -6.68 -10.84
CA GLU A 49 -8.39 -7.32 -10.61
C GLU A 49 -8.73 -7.51 -9.12
N GLU A 50 -7.75 -7.66 -8.23
CA GLU A 50 -7.96 -7.73 -6.77
C GLU A 50 -7.97 -6.37 -6.09
N GLY A 51 -7.43 -5.32 -6.73
CA GLY A 51 -7.28 -4.02 -6.11
C GLY A 51 -6.20 -3.17 -6.77
N ALA A 52 -5.15 -2.82 -6.04
CA ALA A 52 -4.06 -1.99 -6.56
C ALA A 52 -2.70 -2.51 -6.11
N ALA A 53 -1.72 -2.55 -7.01
CA ALA A 53 -0.41 -3.12 -6.73
C ALA A 53 0.74 -2.23 -7.18
N THR A 54 1.92 -2.38 -6.59
CA THR A 54 3.14 -1.77 -7.10
C THR A 54 3.56 -2.40 -8.43
N ILE A 55 4.57 -1.88 -9.10
CA ILE A 55 5.30 -2.68 -10.09
C ILE A 55 6.12 -3.77 -9.37
N PRO A 56 6.62 -4.81 -10.08
CA PRO A 56 7.65 -5.68 -9.52
C PRO A 56 8.88 -4.86 -9.10
N ILE A 57 9.36 -5.11 -7.89
CA ILE A 57 10.49 -4.41 -7.26
C ILE A 57 11.64 -5.41 -7.13
N PRO A 58 12.87 -5.06 -7.57
CA PRO A 58 14.04 -5.90 -7.32
C PRO A 58 14.28 -6.11 -5.83
N HIS A 59 14.56 -7.35 -5.42
CA HIS A 59 14.90 -7.64 -4.03
C HIS A 59 16.31 -7.09 -3.72
N PRO A 60 16.49 -6.25 -2.68
CA PRO A 60 17.80 -5.63 -2.43
C PRO A 60 18.92 -6.64 -2.06
N GLY A 61 18.54 -7.81 -1.55
CA GLY A 61 19.46 -8.91 -1.21
C GLY A 61 19.63 -10.01 -2.28
N SER A 62 18.97 -9.93 -3.44
CA SER A 62 19.01 -10.98 -4.48
C SER A 62 18.85 -10.37 -5.87
N SER A 63 19.69 -10.75 -6.83
CA SER A 63 19.61 -10.24 -8.22
C SER A 63 18.48 -10.87 -9.04
N ASP A 64 18.01 -12.05 -8.63
CA ASP A 64 17.15 -12.91 -9.44
C ASP A 64 15.74 -13.03 -8.84
N THR A 65 15.46 -12.25 -7.78
CA THR A 65 14.21 -12.26 -7.04
C THR A 65 13.58 -10.88 -7.08
N THR A 66 12.28 -10.86 -7.30
CA THR A 66 11.44 -9.67 -7.26
C THR A 66 10.30 -9.87 -6.28
N PHE A 67 9.76 -8.76 -5.80
CA PHE A 67 8.57 -8.76 -4.98
C PHE A 67 7.62 -7.62 -5.38
N GLN A 68 6.36 -7.76 -5.00
CA GLN A 68 5.31 -6.80 -5.29
C GLN A 68 4.47 -6.60 -4.04
N LEU A 69 4.00 -5.37 -3.83
CA LEU A 69 2.99 -5.10 -2.81
C LEU A 69 1.63 -4.97 -3.49
N VAL A 70 0.63 -5.66 -2.95
CA VAL A 70 -0.74 -5.69 -3.47
C VAL A 70 -1.68 -5.25 -2.36
N MET A 71 -2.32 -4.10 -2.52
CA MET A 71 -3.51 -3.74 -1.75
C MET A 71 -4.70 -4.51 -2.31
N ASN A 72 -4.97 -5.67 -1.72
CA ASN A 72 -6.04 -6.56 -2.11
C ASN A 72 -7.35 -6.11 -1.47
N LEU A 73 -8.22 -5.51 -2.27
CA LEU A 73 -9.51 -4.98 -1.83
C LEU A 73 -10.58 -6.08 -1.73
N LYS A 74 -10.33 -7.29 -2.25
CA LYS A 74 -11.22 -8.45 -2.09
C LYS A 74 -11.01 -9.16 -0.76
N THR A 75 -9.76 -9.31 -0.34
CA THR A 75 -9.39 -9.95 0.94
C THR A 75 -9.15 -8.95 2.06
N HIS A 76 -9.15 -7.65 1.74
CA HIS A 76 -8.92 -6.56 2.69
C HIS A 76 -7.55 -6.62 3.36
N THR A 77 -6.53 -7.01 2.58
CA THR A 77 -5.13 -7.12 3.02
C THR A 77 -4.20 -6.29 2.16
N VAL A 78 -3.03 -5.96 2.70
CA VAL A 78 -1.86 -5.61 1.90
C VAL A 78 -0.93 -6.80 1.92
N ASP A 79 -0.72 -7.37 0.74
CA ASP A 79 0.08 -8.57 0.54
C ASP A 79 1.46 -8.17 0.01
N ILE A 80 2.51 -8.75 0.56
CA ILE A 80 3.87 -8.75 -0.01
C ILE A 80 4.04 -10.09 -0.70
N ALA A 81 4.05 -10.11 -2.03
CA ALA A 81 4.18 -11.31 -2.84
C ALA A 81 5.56 -11.34 -3.50
N THR A 82 6.31 -12.41 -3.29
CA THR A 82 7.59 -12.67 -3.96
C THR A 82 7.38 -13.57 -5.18
N ASP A 83 8.30 -13.54 -6.14
CA ASP A 83 8.21 -14.34 -7.36
C ASP A 83 8.43 -15.86 -7.17
N ASP A 84 8.92 -16.27 -6.00
CA ASP A 84 8.98 -17.67 -5.57
C ASP A 84 7.65 -18.19 -4.95
N GLY A 85 6.63 -17.34 -4.88
CA GLY A 85 5.27 -17.69 -4.46
C GLY A 85 4.99 -17.52 -2.96
N GLU A 86 5.94 -16.98 -2.19
CA GLU A 86 5.70 -16.61 -0.80
C GLU A 86 4.82 -15.35 -0.71
N ILE A 87 3.83 -15.36 0.20
CA ILE A 87 2.91 -14.24 0.41
C ILE A 87 2.80 -13.93 1.90
N HIS A 88 3.06 -12.67 2.25
CA HIS A 88 2.88 -12.13 3.60
C HIS A 88 1.76 -11.10 3.60
N SER A 89 0.71 -11.34 4.38
CA SER A 89 -0.49 -10.50 4.38
C SER A 89 -0.64 -9.68 5.66
N LEU A 90 -0.97 -8.41 5.49
CA LEU A 90 -1.27 -7.46 6.55
C LEU A 90 -2.74 -7.06 6.46
N SER A 91 -3.52 -7.29 7.51
CA SER A 91 -4.94 -6.92 7.49
C SER A 91 -5.13 -5.41 7.52
N MET A 92 -6.00 -4.90 6.65
CA MET A 92 -6.45 -3.50 6.65
C MET A 92 -7.64 -3.28 7.62
N THR A 93 -8.24 -4.34 8.15
CA THR A 93 -9.45 -4.27 8.99
C THR A 93 -9.16 -4.15 10.48
N GLU A 94 -7.90 -4.10 10.88
CA GLU A 94 -7.49 -4.05 12.30
C GLU A 94 -7.70 -2.67 12.95
N GLY A 95 -8.07 -1.65 12.16
CA GLY A 95 -8.30 -0.29 12.67
C GLY A 95 -7.02 0.43 13.08
N LEU A 96 -5.88 0.03 12.52
CA LEU A 96 -4.58 0.63 12.77
C LEU A 96 -4.52 2.06 12.22
N SER A 97 -3.83 2.96 12.93
CA SER A 97 -3.41 4.23 12.35
C SER A 97 -2.47 3.98 11.16
N SER A 98 -2.31 4.96 10.27
CA SER A 98 -1.39 4.76 9.14
C SER A 98 0.07 4.70 9.58
N THR A 99 0.43 5.33 10.70
CA THR A 99 1.73 5.14 11.35
C THR A 99 1.93 3.68 11.77
N GLU A 100 0.95 3.10 12.49
CA GLU A 100 1.02 1.73 12.99
C GLU A 100 1.07 0.72 11.83
N PHE A 101 0.18 0.89 10.85
CA PHE A 101 0.13 0.06 9.66
C PHE A 101 1.44 0.12 8.86
N GLY A 102 1.93 1.33 8.57
CA GLY A 102 3.18 1.53 7.84
C GLY A 102 4.39 0.94 8.59
N ASN A 103 4.46 1.10 9.91
CA ASN A 103 5.53 0.48 10.72
C ASN A 103 5.49 -1.05 10.67
N ARG A 104 4.28 -1.63 10.71
CA ARG A 104 4.11 -3.09 10.58
C ARG A 104 4.52 -3.58 9.19
N LEU A 105 4.16 -2.84 8.14
CA LEU A 105 4.59 -3.12 6.77
C LEU A 105 6.12 -3.11 6.66
N LEU A 106 6.77 -2.04 7.11
CA LEU A 106 8.23 -1.93 7.06
C LEU A 106 8.93 -2.97 7.94
N SER A 107 8.34 -3.33 9.08
CA SER A 107 8.84 -4.43 9.92
C SER A 107 8.78 -5.77 9.18
N THR A 108 7.66 -6.05 8.51
CA THR A 108 7.48 -7.29 7.73
C THR A 108 8.49 -7.37 6.59
N LEU A 109 8.68 -6.27 5.85
CA LEU A 109 9.72 -6.18 4.81
C LEU A 109 11.12 -6.46 5.38
N ARG A 110 11.47 -5.87 6.53
CA ARG A 110 12.75 -6.12 7.19
C ARG A 110 12.92 -7.58 7.57
N ASP A 111 11.87 -8.23 8.08
CA ASP A 111 11.91 -9.64 8.49
C ASP A 111 12.10 -10.57 7.27
N LEU A 112 11.72 -10.12 6.06
CA LEU A 112 12.02 -10.76 4.77
C LEU A 112 13.41 -10.41 4.20
N GLY A 113 14.21 -9.63 4.92
CA GLY A 113 15.51 -9.15 4.42
C GLY A 113 15.41 -8.00 3.41
N ILE A 114 14.24 -7.40 3.24
CA ILE A 114 14.01 -6.23 2.38
C ILE A 114 14.22 -4.96 3.21
N THR A 115 15.40 -4.36 3.07
CA THR A 115 15.78 -3.13 3.79
C THR A 115 15.99 -1.97 2.84
N GLY A 116 15.58 -0.76 3.23
CA GLY A 116 15.76 0.47 2.47
C GLY A 116 15.55 1.71 3.33
N GLU A 117 15.86 2.88 2.78
CA GLU A 117 15.54 4.17 3.39
C GLU A 117 14.13 4.60 2.98
N PHE A 118 13.17 4.37 3.88
CA PHE A 118 11.75 4.66 3.63
C PHE A 118 11.33 6.00 4.25
N GLU A 119 10.67 6.84 3.46
CA GLU A 119 10.24 8.20 3.86
C GLU A 119 8.96 8.17 4.70
N ARG A 120 9.10 7.88 6.01
CA ARG A 120 7.97 7.66 6.92
C ARG A 120 6.99 8.83 7.05
N SER A 121 7.49 10.06 6.94
CA SER A 121 6.67 11.28 6.99
C SER A 121 5.54 11.33 5.95
N LYS A 122 5.60 10.50 4.90
CA LYS A 122 4.54 10.38 3.88
C LYS A 122 3.29 9.66 4.35
N PHE A 123 3.38 8.84 5.39
CA PHE A 123 2.25 8.06 5.91
C PHE A 123 2.02 8.22 7.41
N GLU A 124 2.91 8.91 8.13
CA GLU A 124 2.75 9.17 9.57
C GLU A 124 1.48 9.98 9.85
N ASN A 125 0.52 9.30 10.46
CA ASN A 125 -0.70 9.87 11.01
C ASN A 125 -1.24 8.91 12.08
N ASP A 126 -1.27 9.39 13.32
CA ASP A 126 -1.67 8.60 14.50
C ASP A 126 -3.17 8.66 14.80
N GLU A 127 -3.95 9.41 14.00
CA GLU A 127 -5.40 9.42 14.15
C GLU A 127 -5.97 8.03 13.86
N PRO A 128 -6.75 7.43 14.76
CA PRO A 128 -7.47 6.20 14.49
C PRO A 128 -8.46 6.44 13.35
N ARG A 129 -8.42 5.60 12.31
CA ARG A 129 -9.32 5.75 11.16
C ARG A 129 -9.99 4.42 10.82
N ALA A 130 -11.27 4.52 10.51
CA ALA A 130 -12.09 3.37 10.15
C ALA A 130 -11.75 2.93 8.73
N TYR A 131 -11.52 1.62 8.58
CA TYR A 131 -11.59 0.94 7.30
C TYR A 131 -12.77 -0.02 7.36
N ASP A 132 -13.80 0.25 6.56
CA ASP A 132 -14.96 -0.62 6.42
C ASP A 132 -14.88 -1.39 5.10
N PRO A 133 -14.69 -2.72 5.14
CA PRO A 133 -14.78 -3.63 3.98
C PRO A 133 -16.06 -3.53 3.14
N GLN A 134 -17.15 -2.99 3.70
CA GLN A 134 -18.49 -2.97 3.08
C GLN A 134 -18.97 -1.56 2.69
N ALA A 135 -18.11 -0.54 2.86
CA ALA A 135 -18.44 0.85 2.52
C ALA A 135 -18.60 1.12 1.02
#